data_AF-A0A1H7WM68-F1
#
_entry.id   AF-A0A1H7WM68-F1
#
_cell.length_a   1.000
_cell.length_b   1.000
_cell.length_c   1.000
_cell.angle_alpha   90.00
_cell.angle_beta   90.00
_cell.angle_gamma   90.00
#
_symmetry.space_group_name_H-M   'P 1'
#
loop_
_entity.id
_entity.type
_entity.pdbx_description
1 polymer ?
#
loop_
_entity_poly.entity_id
_entity_poly.type
_entity_poly.pdbx_seq_one_letter_code
_entity_poly.pdbx_strand_id
1 'polypeptide(L)'
;MKKKSTTILLTILIALVFNTHLTAQSNKYGAISYAKAINISGKQRMLSQKISKAYLLTAKGINDQSIKKELNSSKFIFEKQLQILTKNASSSSTKLSLKKVRTLWDEFKTIIASTPDTQNSLRIVKANTNLLKSCNEVVISIENSYNYNNQFFQNKNKDLAKTINISGRQRMLSQRLCLYYTATTMFKGDSPEYKKVLNETYEKFDNTIGELLISNYNSTDIEEELGVVMSYWEKLQTNKNGLLNGDFTLQEMFATTNQLTKSFNKITNLYEDVATN
;
A
#
# COMPACT_ATOMS: atom_id res chain seq x y z
N MET A 1 -34.57 -72.06 -42.03
CA MET A 1 -33.18 -71.56 -42.16
C MET A 1 -33.15 -70.08 -41.83
N LYS A 2 -32.25 -69.68 -40.90
CA LYS A 2 -31.79 -68.32 -40.52
C LYS A 2 -32.85 -67.35 -39.96
N LYS A 3 -33.00 -67.23 -38.62
CA LYS A 3 -32.26 -66.33 -37.67
C LYS A 3 -32.26 -64.88 -38.18
N LYS A 4 -32.76 -63.87 -37.45
CA LYS A 4 -32.42 -63.42 -36.08
C LYS A 4 -33.63 -62.64 -35.50
N SER A 5 -34.17 -62.96 -34.32
CA SER A 5 -33.65 -62.71 -32.96
C SER A 5 -33.75 -61.23 -32.52
N THR A 6 -34.73 -60.98 -31.64
CA THR A 6 -34.64 -60.19 -30.38
C THR A 6 -34.16 -58.73 -30.53
N THR A 7 -34.83 -57.71 -30.00
CA THR A 7 -34.94 -57.47 -28.55
C THR A 7 -35.79 -56.22 -28.31
N ILE A 8 -36.76 -56.33 -27.40
CA ILE A 8 -37.43 -55.21 -26.72
C ILE A 8 -36.36 -54.47 -25.91
N LEU A 9 -36.11 -53.19 -26.19
CA LEU A 9 -35.28 -52.37 -25.31
C LEU A 9 -36.04 -51.10 -24.88
N LEU A 10 -36.58 -51.22 -23.68
CA LEU A 10 -37.02 -50.16 -22.80
C LEU A 10 -35.80 -49.32 -22.41
N THR A 11 -35.56 -48.19 -23.07
CA THR A 11 -34.45 -47.29 -22.68
C THR A 11 -34.97 -46.27 -21.68
N ILE A 12 -34.67 -46.55 -20.42
CA ILE A 12 -34.87 -45.68 -19.26
C ILE A 12 -34.11 -44.37 -19.49
N LEU A 13 -34.86 -43.25 -19.50
CA LEU A 13 -34.33 -41.90 -19.49
C LEU A 13 -33.72 -41.61 -18.10
N ILE A 14 -32.43 -41.92 -17.91
CA ILE A 14 -31.68 -41.46 -16.73
C ILE A 14 -31.27 -40.00 -17.00
N ALA A 15 -32.07 -39.06 -16.50
CA ALA A 15 -31.69 -37.67 -16.37
C ALA A 15 -30.55 -37.58 -15.33
N LEU A 16 -29.31 -37.65 -15.79
CA LEU A 16 -28.13 -37.23 -15.03
C LEU A 16 -28.21 -35.71 -14.86
N VAL A 17 -28.85 -35.27 -13.77
CA VAL A 17 -28.70 -33.92 -13.24
C VAL A 17 -27.25 -33.81 -12.77
N PHE A 18 -26.36 -33.37 -13.65
CA PHE A 18 -25.07 -32.83 -13.24
C PHE A 18 -25.38 -31.59 -12.41
N ASN A 19 -25.40 -31.75 -11.09
CA ASN A 19 -25.24 -30.63 -10.16
C ASN A 19 -23.84 -30.06 -10.39
N THR A 20 -23.73 -29.15 -11.37
CA THR A 20 -22.63 -28.21 -11.43
C THR A 20 -22.79 -27.29 -10.22
N HIS A 21 -22.28 -27.73 -9.08
CA HIS A 21 -21.86 -26.79 -8.05
C HIS A 21 -20.74 -25.96 -8.67
N LEU A 22 -21.11 -24.88 -9.37
CA LEU A 22 -20.30 -23.70 -9.48
C LEU A 22 -20.02 -23.29 -8.04
N THR A 23 -18.91 -23.76 -7.48
CA THR A 23 -18.39 -23.22 -6.23
C THR A 23 -18.12 -21.77 -6.54
N ALA A 24 -19.04 -20.89 -6.10
CA ALA A 24 -18.84 -19.45 -6.15
C ALA A 24 -17.50 -19.18 -5.48
N GLN A 25 -16.50 -18.87 -6.30
CA GLN A 25 -15.13 -18.74 -5.85
C GLN A 25 -15.10 -17.55 -4.88
N SER A 26 -14.76 -17.84 -3.62
CA SER A 26 -14.96 -16.92 -2.52
C SER A 26 -13.96 -15.77 -2.61
N ASN A 27 -14.44 -14.57 -2.97
CA ASN A 27 -13.71 -13.29 -2.85
C ASN A 27 -13.40 -12.87 -1.40
N LYS A 28 -13.55 -13.78 -0.43
CA LYS A 28 -13.32 -13.56 0.99
C LYS A 28 -11.90 -13.91 1.40
N TYR A 29 -11.26 -12.97 2.07
CA TYR A 29 -10.09 -13.14 2.91
C TYR A 29 -10.56 -13.22 4.37
N GLY A 30 -10.87 -14.44 4.83
CA GLY A 30 -11.50 -14.66 6.14
C GLY A 30 -12.91 -14.03 6.19
N ALA A 31 -13.11 -13.07 7.09
CA ALA A 31 -14.35 -12.33 7.26
C ALA A 31 -14.42 -11.01 6.43
N ILE A 32 -13.35 -10.64 5.70
CA ILE A 32 -13.31 -9.45 4.83
C ILE A 32 -13.07 -9.85 3.37
N SER A 33 -13.12 -8.91 2.42
CA SER A 33 -12.75 -9.19 1.03
C SER A 33 -11.23 -9.14 0.80
N TYR A 34 -10.75 -9.80 -0.25
CA TYR A 34 -9.34 -9.68 -0.66
C TYR A 34 -8.94 -8.25 -1.03
N ALA A 35 -9.79 -7.51 -1.75
CA ALA A 35 -9.56 -6.09 -2.04
C ALA A 35 -9.36 -5.28 -0.76
N LYS A 36 -10.20 -5.51 0.27
CA LYS A 36 -10.06 -4.86 1.57
C LYS A 36 -8.76 -5.24 2.27
N ALA A 37 -8.36 -6.51 2.21
CA ALA A 37 -7.11 -6.98 2.79
C ALA A 37 -5.87 -6.39 2.10
N ILE A 38 -5.90 -6.24 0.77
CA ILE A 38 -4.84 -5.59 -0.03
C ILE A 38 -4.75 -4.10 0.33
N ASN A 39 -5.87 -3.37 0.40
CA ASN A 39 -5.85 -1.96 0.78
C ASN A 39 -5.35 -1.77 2.23
N ILE A 40 -5.78 -2.61 3.19
CA ILE A 40 -5.29 -2.56 4.58
C ILE A 40 -3.78 -2.86 4.64
N SER A 41 -3.30 -3.91 3.99
CA SER A 41 -1.86 -4.24 3.97
C SER A 41 -1.04 -3.18 3.23
N GLY A 42 -1.59 -2.57 2.18
CA GLY A 42 -1.03 -1.41 1.52
C GLY A 42 -0.86 -0.22 2.47
N LYS A 43 -1.88 0.05 3.31
CA LYS A 43 -1.83 1.10 4.34
C LYS A 43 -0.77 0.83 5.41
N GLN A 44 -0.44 -0.42 5.73
CA GLN A 44 0.67 -0.74 6.65
C GLN A 44 2.01 -0.18 6.16
N ARG A 45 2.28 -0.24 4.85
CA ARG A 45 3.49 0.37 4.25
C ARG A 45 3.51 1.89 4.47
N MET A 46 2.39 2.56 4.21
CA MET A 46 2.27 4.01 4.40
C MET A 46 2.45 4.39 5.88
N LEU A 47 1.77 3.68 6.78
CA LEU A 47 1.78 3.96 8.21
C LEU A 47 3.19 3.80 8.79
N SER A 48 3.98 2.81 8.36
CA SER A 48 5.37 2.68 8.81
C SER A 48 6.21 3.91 8.44
N GLN A 49 6.06 4.45 7.22
CA GLN A 49 6.73 5.69 6.80
C GLN A 49 6.23 6.90 7.59
N LYS A 50 4.90 6.98 7.78
CA LYS A 50 4.23 8.09 8.47
C LYS A 50 4.65 8.20 9.93
N ILE A 51 4.76 7.07 10.63
CA ILE A 51 5.25 6.99 12.02
C ILE A 51 6.71 7.46 12.10
N SER A 52 7.59 6.94 11.23
CA SER A 52 8.98 7.37 11.17
C SER A 52 9.11 8.86 10.90
N LYS A 53 8.39 9.39 9.91
CA LYS A 53 8.38 10.80 9.53
C LYS A 53 8.00 11.67 10.74
N ALA A 54 6.88 11.38 11.38
CA ALA A 54 6.39 12.17 12.52
C ALA A 54 7.36 12.13 13.71
N TYR A 55 8.02 10.99 13.96
CA TYR A 55 9.04 10.88 15.00
C TYR A 55 10.25 11.76 14.69
N LEU A 56 10.80 11.68 13.47
CA LEU A 56 11.96 12.47 13.05
C LEU A 56 11.68 13.97 13.08
N LEU A 57 10.49 14.39 12.63
CA LEU A 57 10.08 15.80 12.69
C LEU A 57 10.00 16.30 14.14
N THR A 58 9.46 15.47 15.05
CA THR A 58 9.41 15.81 16.47
C THR A 58 10.83 15.91 17.06
N ALA A 59 11.73 14.98 16.71
CA ALA A 59 13.13 15.01 17.14
C ALA A 59 13.92 16.21 16.58
N LYS A 60 13.51 16.76 15.41
CA LYS A 60 14.04 18.03 14.87
C LYS A 60 13.52 19.27 15.60
N GLY A 61 12.66 19.11 16.62
CA GLY A 61 12.11 20.20 17.41
C GLY A 61 10.86 20.85 16.80
N ILE A 62 10.22 20.22 15.80
CA ILE A 62 8.98 20.74 15.23
C ILE A 62 7.84 20.49 16.22
N ASN A 63 7.46 21.52 16.98
CA ASN A 63 6.39 21.45 17.98
C ASN A 63 5.03 21.75 17.36
N ASP A 64 4.51 20.81 16.57
CA ASP A 64 3.19 20.90 15.94
C ASP A 64 2.27 19.79 16.47
N GLN A 65 1.07 20.16 16.91
CA GLN A 65 0.09 19.22 17.46
C GLN A 65 -0.42 18.22 16.42
N SER A 66 -0.45 18.61 15.14
CA SER A 66 -0.82 17.73 14.02
C SER A 66 0.19 16.58 13.85
N ILE A 67 1.49 16.83 14.06
CA ILE A 67 2.55 15.82 14.01
C ILE A 67 2.41 14.83 15.16
N LYS A 68 2.15 15.31 16.38
CA LYS A 68 1.90 14.45 17.56
C LYS A 68 0.67 13.57 17.37
N LYS A 69 -0.43 14.17 16.87
CA LYS A 69 -1.66 13.43 16.54
C LYS A 69 -1.40 12.37 15.47
N GLU A 70 -0.64 12.73 14.44
CA GLU A 70 -0.26 11.82 13.37
C GLU A 70 0.54 10.63 13.88
N LEU A 71 1.55 10.86 14.73
CA LEU A 71 2.36 9.80 15.33
C LEU A 71 1.48 8.81 16.11
N ASN A 72 0.66 9.33 17.02
CA ASN A 72 -0.16 8.50 17.92
C ASN A 72 -1.25 7.73 17.18
N SER A 73 -1.99 8.41 16.28
CA SER A 73 -3.03 7.75 15.49
C SER A 73 -2.44 6.71 14.55
N SER A 74 -1.30 6.99 13.90
CA SER A 74 -0.67 6.03 12.98
C SER A 74 -0.19 4.77 13.70
N LYS A 75 0.39 4.90 14.91
CA LYS A 75 0.75 3.75 15.77
C LYS A 75 -0.48 2.87 16.03
N PHE A 76 -1.57 3.47 16.51
CA PHE A 76 -2.79 2.74 16.85
C PHE A 76 -3.42 2.04 15.62
N ILE A 77 -3.55 2.77 14.51
CA ILE A 77 -4.11 2.23 13.27
C ILE A 77 -3.25 1.08 12.75
N PHE A 78 -1.92 1.22 12.78
CA PHE A 78 -1.00 0.17 12.35
C PHE A 78 -1.27 -1.13 13.12
N GLU A 79 -1.34 -1.07 14.44
CA GLU A 79 -1.57 -2.24 15.28
C GLU A 79 -2.92 -2.91 15.06
N LYS A 80 -3.99 -2.11 15.00
CA LYS A 80 -5.34 -2.63 14.75
C LYS A 80 -5.44 -3.30 13.40
N GLN A 81 -4.89 -2.69 12.35
CA GLN A 81 -4.88 -3.28 11.03
C GLN A 81 -4.03 -4.56 10.97
N LEU A 82 -2.87 -4.61 11.63
CA LEU A 82 -2.05 -5.82 11.69
C LEU A 82 -2.79 -6.96 12.41
N GLN A 83 -3.54 -6.66 13.48
CA GLN A 83 -4.42 -7.64 14.15
C GLN A 83 -5.53 -8.14 13.22
N ILE A 84 -6.20 -7.23 12.50
CA ILE A 84 -7.25 -7.58 11.53
C ILE A 84 -6.69 -8.51 10.44
N LEU A 85 -5.55 -8.17 9.84
CA LEU A 85 -4.91 -8.99 8.81
C LEU A 85 -4.54 -10.38 9.34
N THR A 86 -4.01 -10.45 10.57
CA THR A 86 -3.62 -11.71 11.22
C THR A 86 -4.82 -12.61 11.50
N LYS A 87 -5.93 -12.05 12.00
CA LYS A 87 -7.17 -12.80 12.29
C LYS A 87 -7.81 -13.38 11.03
N ASN A 88 -7.69 -12.68 9.90
CA ASN A 88 -8.34 -13.07 8.64
C ASN A 88 -7.44 -13.90 7.71
N ALA A 89 -6.14 -14.00 7.98
CA ALA A 89 -5.21 -14.78 7.16
C ALA A 89 -5.51 -16.27 7.24
N SER A 90 -5.78 -16.90 6.10
CA SER A 90 -5.93 -18.36 5.97
C SER A 90 -4.62 -19.02 5.49
N SER A 91 -4.00 -18.44 4.46
CA SER A 91 -2.76 -18.93 3.83
C SER A 91 -1.56 -18.96 4.78
N SER A 92 -0.82 -20.08 4.80
CA SER A 92 0.41 -20.25 5.57
C SER A 92 1.50 -19.23 5.18
N SER A 93 1.62 -18.90 3.89
CA SER A 93 2.60 -17.91 3.43
C SER A 93 2.29 -16.51 3.97
N THR A 94 1.02 -16.10 3.92
CA THR A 94 0.56 -14.82 4.47
C THR A 94 0.72 -14.76 5.98
N LYS A 95 0.39 -15.84 6.70
CA LYS A 95 0.61 -15.94 8.15
C LYS A 95 2.09 -15.77 8.51
N LEU A 96 3.00 -16.39 7.75
CA LEU A 96 4.45 -16.24 7.97
C LEU A 96 4.91 -14.80 7.73
N SER A 97 4.49 -14.15 6.64
CA SER A 97 4.80 -12.74 6.37
C SER A 97 4.27 -11.81 7.46
N LEU A 98 3.04 -12.05 7.95
CA LEU A 98 2.45 -11.26 9.04
C LEU A 98 3.18 -11.45 10.37
N LYS A 99 3.64 -12.67 10.67
CA LYS A 99 4.48 -12.95 11.85
C LYS A 99 5.80 -12.16 11.78
N LYS A 100 6.44 -12.12 10.62
CA LYS A 100 7.66 -11.32 10.40
C LYS A 100 7.40 -9.82 10.61
N VAL A 101 6.31 -9.28 10.07
CA VAL A 101 5.91 -7.88 10.32
C VAL A 101 5.69 -7.63 11.80
N ARG A 102 5.04 -8.55 12.52
CA ARG A 102 4.82 -8.44 13.97
C ARG A 102 6.13 -8.31 14.74
N THR A 103 7.09 -9.20 14.48
CA THR A 103 8.41 -9.16 15.14
C THR A 103 9.13 -7.83 14.89
N LEU A 104 9.23 -7.41 13.62
CA LEU A 104 9.86 -6.14 13.26
C LEU A 104 9.13 -4.93 13.85
N TRP A 105 7.79 -4.99 13.93
CA TRP A 105 6.98 -3.95 14.54
C TRP A 105 7.19 -3.86 16.04
N ASP A 106 7.29 -4.99 16.75
CA ASP A 106 7.51 -5.00 18.19
C ASP A 106 8.87 -4.40 18.55
N GLU A 107 9.92 -4.70 17.77
CA GLU A 107 11.23 -4.03 17.88
C GLU A 107 11.10 -2.52 17.59
N PHE A 108 10.47 -2.16 16.47
CA PHE A 108 10.29 -0.77 16.06
C PHE A 108 9.52 0.06 17.11
N LYS A 109 8.54 -0.55 17.78
CA LYS A 109 7.76 0.05 18.87
C LYS A 109 8.61 0.48 20.05
N THR A 110 9.60 -0.33 20.44
CA THR A 110 10.49 0.02 21.56
C THR A 110 11.21 1.34 21.30
N ILE A 111 11.57 1.60 20.05
CA ILE A 111 12.27 2.83 19.67
C ILE A 111 11.30 4.02 19.68
N ILE A 112 10.14 3.89 19.05
CA ILE A 112 9.16 5.00 18.95
C ILE A 112 8.39 5.30 20.25
N ALA A 113 8.57 4.48 21.29
CA ALA A 113 8.06 4.72 22.63
C ALA A 113 8.97 5.64 23.45
N SER A 114 10.26 5.72 23.10
CA SER A 114 11.21 6.64 23.72
C SER A 114 10.99 8.08 23.26
N THR A 115 11.55 9.04 24.01
CA THR A 115 11.53 10.46 23.66
C THR A 115 12.21 10.67 22.30
N PRO A 116 11.59 11.41 21.36
CA PRO A 116 12.22 11.73 20.08
C PRO A 116 13.54 12.47 20.23
N ASP A 117 14.61 11.84 19.72
CA ASP A 117 15.96 12.37 19.68
C ASP A 117 16.68 11.92 18.39
N THR A 118 17.88 12.44 18.16
CA THR A 118 18.69 12.13 16.97
C THR A 118 19.15 10.66 16.93
N GLN A 119 19.52 10.07 18.07
CA GLN A 119 20.05 8.71 18.14
C GLN A 119 18.98 7.67 17.79
N ASN A 120 17.78 7.81 18.39
CA ASN A 120 16.63 6.98 18.11
C ASN A 120 16.07 7.23 16.71
N SER A 121 16.16 8.46 16.20
CA SER A 121 15.83 8.75 14.79
C SER A 121 16.69 7.95 13.81
N LEU A 122 17.99 7.81 14.08
CA LEU A 122 18.89 6.99 13.25
C LEU A 122 18.47 5.52 13.29
N ARG A 123 18.14 5.00 14.48
CA ARG A 123 17.64 3.63 14.65
C ARG A 123 16.32 3.42 13.90
N ILE A 124 15.43 4.40 13.92
CA ILE A 124 14.15 4.38 13.19
C ILE A 124 14.37 4.30 11.69
N VAL A 125 15.24 5.13 11.11
CA VAL A 125 15.48 5.11 9.66
C VAL A 125 16.06 3.75 9.22
N LYS A 126 17.00 3.19 9.99
CA LYS A 126 17.56 1.85 9.74
C LYS A 126 16.51 0.74 9.83
N ALA A 127 15.67 0.76 10.86
CA ALA A 127 14.62 -0.24 11.05
C ALA A 127 13.45 -0.08 10.05
N ASN A 128 13.14 1.15 9.63
CA ASN A 128 12.02 1.46 8.76
C ASN A 128 12.09 0.74 7.40
N THR A 129 13.28 0.67 6.79
CA THR A 129 13.45 -0.01 5.49
C THR A 129 13.07 -1.49 5.58
N ASN A 130 13.48 -2.19 6.64
CA ASN A 130 13.14 -3.60 6.85
C ASN A 130 11.64 -3.78 7.12
N LEU A 131 11.05 -2.92 7.96
CA LEU A 131 9.61 -2.95 8.23
C LEU A 131 8.79 -2.67 6.96
N LEU A 132 9.18 -1.69 6.15
CA LEU A 132 8.55 -1.37 4.87
C LEU A 132 8.60 -2.58 3.92
N LYS A 133 9.77 -3.20 3.78
CA LYS A 133 9.95 -4.39 2.93
C LYS A 133 9.05 -5.53 3.41
N SER A 134 9.00 -5.79 4.71
CA SER A 134 8.15 -6.86 5.26
C SER A 134 6.65 -6.56 5.10
N CYS A 135 6.21 -5.31 5.27
CA CYS A 135 4.84 -4.91 4.95
C CYS A 135 4.51 -5.12 3.46
N ASN A 136 5.48 -4.88 2.56
CA ASN A 136 5.32 -5.14 1.14
C ASN A 136 5.22 -6.65 0.82
N GLU A 137 5.99 -7.49 1.52
CA GLU A 137 5.87 -8.95 1.41
C GLU A 137 4.47 -9.44 1.80
N VAL A 138 3.83 -8.83 2.81
CA VAL A 138 2.43 -9.13 3.16
C VAL A 138 1.48 -8.82 2.00
N VAL A 139 1.59 -7.63 1.38
CA VAL A 139 0.76 -7.24 0.22
C VAL A 139 0.90 -8.29 -0.89
N ILE A 140 2.13 -8.62 -1.28
CA ILE A 140 2.42 -9.61 -2.33
C ILE A 140 1.85 -10.98 -1.95
N SER A 141 1.98 -11.41 -0.69
CA SER A 141 1.45 -12.71 -0.26
C SER A 141 -0.09 -12.78 -0.35
N ILE A 142 -0.78 -11.68 -0.05
CA ILE A 142 -2.25 -11.58 -0.14
C ILE A 142 -2.67 -11.57 -1.61
N GLU A 143 -2.00 -10.80 -2.46
CA GLU A 143 -2.22 -10.76 -3.91
C GLU A 143 -2.01 -12.14 -4.55
N ASN A 144 -0.95 -12.84 -4.19
CA ASN A 144 -0.69 -14.19 -4.70
C ASN A 144 -1.74 -15.20 -4.22
N SER A 145 -2.15 -15.11 -2.96
CA SER A 145 -3.25 -15.92 -2.44
C SER A 145 -4.57 -15.61 -3.17
N TYR A 146 -4.84 -14.36 -3.52
CA TYR A 146 -5.99 -13.97 -4.30
C TYR A 146 -5.94 -14.54 -5.72
N ASN A 147 -4.82 -14.38 -6.42
CA ASN A 147 -4.64 -14.84 -7.81
C ASN A 147 -4.73 -16.36 -7.93
N TYR A 148 -4.11 -17.11 -7.01
CA TYR A 148 -4.27 -18.56 -6.92
C TYR A 148 -5.75 -18.95 -6.75
N ASN A 149 -6.45 -18.20 -5.91
CA ASN A 149 -7.87 -18.38 -5.65
C ASN A 149 -8.80 -17.77 -6.70
N ASN A 150 -8.34 -17.14 -7.79
CA ASN A 150 -9.21 -16.47 -8.78
C ASN A 150 -8.70 -16.62 -10.22
N GLN A 151 -8.15 -17.80 -10.53
CA GLN A 151 -7.47 -18.13 -11.80
C GLN A 151 -8.35 -17.98 -13.08
N PHE A 152 -9.57 -17.42 -12.99
CA PHE A 152 -10.58 -17.34 -14.06
C PHE A 152 -11.06 -15.93 -14.45
N PHE A 153 -10.53 -14.82 -13.91
CA PHE A 153 -10.93 -13.46 -14.35
C PHE A 153 -9.98 -12.83 -15.38
N GLN A 154 -10.57 -12.36 -16.48
CA GLN A 154 -9.93 -11.92 -17.73
C GLN A 154 -9.10 -10.62 -17.63
N ASN A 155 -8.21 -10.42 -18.60
CA ASN A 155 -7.14 -9.40 -18.68
C ASN A 155 -7.51 -7.95 -18.25
N LYS A 156 -8.74 -7.49 -18.49
CA LYS A 156 -9.18 -6.10 -18.20
C LYS A 156 -9.17 -5.76 -16.70
N ASN A 157 -9.41 -6.75 -15.83
CA ASN A 157 -9.39 -6.54 -14.37
C ASN A 157 -7.96 -6.49 -13.79
N LYS A 158 -6.97 -7.02 -14.52
CA LYS A 158 -5.58 -7.08 -14.05
C LYS A 158 -4.89 -5.72 -14.17
N ASP A 159 -5.12 -5.02 -15.27
CA ASP A 159 -4.54 -3.70 -15.50
C ASP A 159 -5.13 -2.66 -14.56
N LEU A 160 -6.45 -2.69 -14.32
CA LEU A 160 -7.09 -1.83 -13.31
C LEU A 160 -6.59 -2.14 -11.90
N ALA A 161 -6.46 -3.42 -11.52
CA ALA A 161 -5.88 -3.80 -10.23
C ALA A 161 -4.43 -3.29 -10.07
N LYS A 162 -3.63 -3.33 -11.15
CA LYS A 162 -2.30 -2.71 -11.17
C LYS A 162 -2.38 -1.20 -10.96
N THR A 163 -3.30 -0.50 -11.63
CA THR A 163 -3.56 0.94 -11.46
C THR A 163 -3.92 1.32 -10.02
N ILE A 164 -4.83 0.57 -9.38
CA ILE A 164 -5.18 0.73 -7.96
C ILE A 164 -3.95 0.57 -7.07
N ASN A 165 -3.11 -0.43 -7.36
CA ASN A 165 -1.90 -0.70 -6.58
C ASN A 165 -0.83 0.39 -6.73
N ILE A 166 -0.58 0.90 -7.94
CA ILE A 166 0.40 1.97 -8.17
C ILE A 166 -0.08 3.31 -7.60
N SER A 167 -1.38 3.65 -7.70
CA SER A 167 -1.96 4.83 -7.05
C SER A 167 -1.88 4.71 -5.53
N GLY A 168 -2.23 3.55 -4.98
CA GLY A 168 -2.17 3.29 -3.55
C GLY A 168 -0.76 3.37 -2.97
N ARG A 169 0.26 3.06 -3.76
CA ARG A 169 1.69 3.17 -3.41
C ARG A 169 2.13 4.63 -3.28
N GLN A 170 1.52 5.56 -4.01
CA GLN A 170 1.88 6.98 -3.94
C GLN A 170 1.69 7.56 -2.54
N ARG A 171 0.65 7.12 -1.81
CA ARG A 171 0.47 7.46 -0.38
C ARG A 171 1.71 7.16 0.46
N MET A 172 2.34 6.00 0.24
CA MET A 172 3.55 5.61 0.95
C MET A 172 4.75 6.44 0.49
N LEU A 173 4.89 6.63 -0.81
CA LEU A 173 5.99 7.41 -1.39
C LEU A 173 5.96 8.88 -0.94
N SER A 174 4.79 9.52 -0.82
CA SER A 174 4.68 10.86 -0.25
C SER A 174 5.24 10.93 1.17
N GLN A 175 4.87 9.96 2.02
CA GLN A 175 5.35 9.91 3.42
C GLN A 175 6.85 9.59 3.48
N ARG A 176 7.33 8.70 2.60
CA ARG A 176 8.75 8.37 2.47
C ARG A 176 9.58 9.56 2.00
N LEU A 177 9.03 10.40 1.12
CA LEU A 177 9.69 11.61 0.64
C LEU A 177 10.00 12.55 1.81
N CYS A 178 8.99 12.88 2.64
CA CYS A 178 9.21 13.73 3.82
C CYS A 178 10.10 13.06 4.88
N LEU A 179 9.99 11.73 5.07
CA LEU A 179 10.88 10.99 5.98
C LEU A 179 12.35 11.17 5.58
N TYR A 180 12.70 10.89 4.32
CA TYR A 180 14.10 10.96 3.88
C TYR A 180 14.59 12.38 3.68
N TYR A 181 13.71 13.33 3.33
CA TYR A 181 14.02 14.74 3.41
C TYR A 181 14.37 15.18 4.85
N THR A 182 13.61 14.73 5.84
CA THR A 182 13.93 15.02 7.24
C THR A 182 15.25 14.37 7.64
N ALA A 183 15.51 13.13 7.19
CA ALA A 183 16.78 12.44 7.45
C ALA A 183 17.99 13.17 6.84
N THR A 184 17.91 13.68 5.60
CA THR A 184 19.02 14.44 4.98
C THR A 184 19.36 15.72 5.74
N THR A 185 18.35 16.41 6.29
CA THR A 185 18.55 17.62 7.12
C THR A 185 18.97 17.31 8.57
N MET A 186 18.76 16.08 9.04
CA MET A 186 19.13 15.63 10.39
C MET A 186 20.56 15.10 10.44
N PHE A 187 20.95 14.25 9.49
CA PHE A 187 22.18 13.46 9.53
C PHE A 187 23.17 13.93 8.46
N LYS A 188 23.86 15.05 8.72
CA LYS A 188 24.79 15.65 7.73
C LYS A 188 25.93 14.72 7.32
N GLY A 189 26.42 13.83 8.20
CA GLY A 189 27.50 12.87 7.91
C GLY A 189 27.09 11.70 7.00
N ASP A 190 25.85 11.24 7.10
CA ASP A 190 25.29 10.13 6.28
C ASP A 190 24.43 10.66 5.11
N SER A 191 24.53 11.98 4.84
CA SER A 191 23.70 12.69 3.86
C SER A 191 23.66 12.04 2.47
N PRO A 192 24.77 11.49 1.91
CA PRO A 192 24.72 10.88 0.58
C PRO A 192 23.76 9.68 0.46
N GLU A 193 23.69 8.80 1.48
CA GLU A 193 22.79 7.65 1.47
C GLU A 193 21.33 8.10 1.51
N TYR A 194 21.00 9.03 2.42
CA TYR A 194 19.64 9.54 2.54
C TYR A 194 19.21 10.37 1.33
N LYS A 195 20.11 11.17 0.74
CA LYS A 195 19.86 11.90 -0.51
C LYS A 195 19.59 10.95 -1.66
N LYS A 196 20.31 9.83 -1.75
CA LYS A 196 20.05 8.80 -2.77
C LYS A 196 18.64 8.24 -2.63
N VAL A 197 18.23 7.83 -1.42
CA VAL A 197 16.89 7.28 -1.19
C VAL A 197 15.80 8.33 -1.42
N LEU A 198 16.04 9.59 -1.04
CA LEU A 198 15.15 10.70 -1.33
C LEU A 198 14.95 10.87 -2.84
N ASN A 199 16.03 10.91 -3.62
CA ASN A 199 15.98 11.03 -5.08
C ASN A 199 15.27 9.83 -5.71
N GLU A 200 15.58 8.59 -5.30
CA GLU A 200 14.87 7.41 -5.79
C GLU A 200 13.36 7.44 -5.48
N THR A 201 12.99 7.99 -4.32
CA THR A 201 11.59 8.15 -3.92
C THR A 201 10.90 9.20 -4.78
N TYR A 202 11.57 10.33 -5.02
CA TYR A 202 11.11 11.39 -5.93
C TYR A 202 10.88 10.83 -7.34
N GLU A 203 11.87 10.17 -7.93
CA GLU A 203 11.77 9.61 -9.29
C GLU A 203 10.61 8.63 -9.42
N LYS A 204 10.46 7.72 -8.46
CA LYS A 204 9.35 6.75 -8.47
C LYS A 204 8.00 7.44 -8.36
N PHE A 205 7.91 8.50 -7.55
CA PHE A 205 6.68 9.25 -7.35
C PHE A 205 6.29 10.00 -8.62
N ASP A 206 7.22 10.79 -9.18
CA ASP A 206 7.02 11.59 -10.39
C ASP A 206 6.65 10.73 -11.61
N ASN A 207 7.40 9.66 -11.85
CA ASN A 207 7.11 8.74 -12.96
C ASN A 207 5.72 8.09 -12.83
N THR A 208 5.30 7.74 -11.60
CA THR A 208 3.97 7.13 -11.41
C THR A 208 2.85 8.16 -11.62
N ILE A 209 3.05 9.43 -11.29
CA ILE A 209 2.09 10.48 -11.64
C ILE A 209 1.90 10.52 -13.15
N GLY A 210 3.00 10.48 -13.92
CA GLY A 210 2.95 10.39 -15.39
C GLY A 210 2.13 9.18 -15.88
N GLU A 211 2.34 7.99 -15.29
CA GLU A 211 1.57 6.78 -15.62
C GLU A 211 0.06 6.94 -15.32
N LEU A 212 -0.29 7.58 -14.20
CA LEU A 212 -1.69 7.77 -13.79
C LEU A 212 -2.41 8.81 -14.64
N LEU A 213 -1.72 9.87 -15.08
CA LEU A 213 -2.29 10.92 -15.93
C LEU A 213 -2.79 10.38 -17.28
N ILE A 214 -2.17 9.34 -17.81
CA ILE A 214 -2.53 8.73 -19.11
C ILE A 214 -3.32 7.41 -18.97
N SER A 215 -3.82 7.11 -17.78
CA SER A 215 -4.53 5.85 -17.54
C SER A 215 -5.88 5.82 -18.25
N ASN A 216 -6.14 4.76 -19.02
CA ASN A 216 -7.44 4.52 -19.68
C ASN A 216 -8.60 4.27 -18.69
N TYR A 217 -8.32 4.23 -17.38
CA TYR A 217 -9.30 4.04 -16.31
C TYR A 217 -9.69 5.35 -15.60
N ASN A 218 -9.19 6.48 -16.07
CA ASN A 218 -9.51 7.78 -15.49
C ASN A 218 -10.96 8.16 -15.78
N SER A 219 -11.71 8.49 -14.73
CA SER A 219 -12.96 9.23 -14.80
C SER A 219 -12.68 10.72 -14.62
N THR A 220 -13.68 11.57 -14.90
CA THR A 220 -13.59 13.01 -14.65
C THR A 220 -13.16 13.32 -13.21
N ASP A 221 -13.73 12.64 -12.21
CA ASP A 221 -13.36 12.83 -10.80
C ASP A 221 -11.88 12.46 -10.51
N ILE A 222 -11.35 11.46 -11.21
CA ILE A 222 -9.95 11.04 -11.09
C ILE A 222 -9.04 12.09 -11.73
N GLU A 223 -9.38 12.58 -12.91
CA GLU A 223 -8.63 13.63 -13.61
C GLU A 223 -8.57 14.92 -12.80
N GLU A 224 -9.70 15.34 -12.23
CA GLU A 224 -9.76 16.51 -11.34
C GLU A 224 -8.85 16.36 -10.11
N GLU A 225 -8.92 15.21 -9.43
CA GLU A 225 -8.08 14.97 -8.25
C GLU A 225 -6.60 14.81 -8.61
N LEU A 226 -6.27 14.28 -9.80
CA LEU A 226 -4.90 14.30 -10.34
C LEU A 226 -4.42 15.74 -10.60
N GLY A 227 -5.30 16.64 -11.05
CA GLY A 227 -5.01 18.07 -11.12
C GLY A 227 -4.66 18.68 -9.76
N VAL A 228 -5.39 18.29 -8.71
CA VAL A 228 -5.05 18.68 -7.31
C VAL A 228 -3.68 18.14 -6.91
N VAL A 229 -3.38 16.87 -7.20
CA VAL A 229 -2.04 16.29 -6.96
C VAL A 229 -0.95 17.10 -7.66
N MET A 230 -1.16 17.46 -8.93
CA MET A 230 -0.19 18.24 -9.71
C MET A 230 0.07 19.61 -9.07
N SER A 231 -0.97 20.30 -8.59
CA SER A 231 -0.80 21.60 -7.93
C SER A 231 0.08 21.53 -6.67
N TYR A 232 -0.03 20.45 -5.88
CA TYR A 232 0.84 20.25 -4.72
C TYR A 232 2.24 19.76 -5.11
N TRP A 233 2.35 18.99 -6.19
CA TRP A 233 3.61 18.41 -6.63
C TRP A 233 4.52 19.41 -7.37
N GLU A 234 3.94 20.33 -8.14
CA GLU A 234 4.64 21.32 -8.96
C GLU A 234 5.73 22.06 -8.19
N LYS A 235 5.43 22.45 -6.94
CA LYS A 235 6.41 23.16 -6.09
C LYS A 235 7.68 22.34 -5.82
N LEU A 236 7.54 21.04 -5.59
CA LEU A 236 8.67 20.14 -5.37
C LEU A 236 9.36 19.77 -6.68
N GLN A 237 8.58 19.67 -7.76
CA GLN A 237 9.07 19.33 -9.09
C GLN A 237 9.95 20.42 -9.69
N THR A 238 9.48 21.67 -9.64
CA THR A 238 10.18 22.85 -10.19
C THR A 238 11.49 23.17 -9.47
N ASN A 239 11.61 22.81 -8.19
CA ASN A 239 12.83 22.97 -7.41
C ASN A 239 13.35 21.63 -6.84
N LYS A 240 13.53 20.64 -7.72
CA LYS A 240 14.11 19.33 -7.35
C LYS A 240 15.49 19.47 -6.69
N ASN A 241 16.36 20.35 -7.18
CA ASN A 241 17.68 20.55 -6.58
C ASN A 241 17.57 21.04 -5.14
N GLY A 242 16.67 21.98 -4.87
CA GLY A 242 16.41 22.42 -3.50
C GLY A 242 15.79 21.35 -2.63
N LEU A 243 14.96 20.46 -3.19
CA LEU A 243 14.45 19.30 -2.47
C LEU A 243 15.60 18.38 -2.00
N LEU A 244 16.56 18.10 -2.88
CA LEU A 244 17.70 17.23 -2.57
C LEU A 244 18.72 17.89 -1.64
N ASN A 245 18.76 19.22 -1.58
CA ASN A 245 19.70 19.97 -0.76
C ASN A 245 19.14 20.46 0.57
N GLY A 246 17.83 20.37 0.79
CA GLY A 246 17.22 20.73 2.06
C GLY A 246 16.72 22.18 2.12
N ASP A 247 16.30 22.74 0.99
CA ASP A 247 15.94 24.18 0.88
C ASP A 247 14.51 24.49 1.35
N PHE A 248 13.63 23.47 1.37
CA PHE A 248 12.27 23.59 1.90
C PHE A 248 12.22 23.62 3.44
N THR A 249 11.14 24.14 4.02
CA THR A 249 10.95 23.97 5.47
C THR A 249 10.39 22.57 5.78
N LEU A 250 10.70 22.05 6.97
CA LEU A 250 10.18 20.75 7.41
C LEU A 250 8.64 20.76 7.55
N GLN A 251 8.08 21.88 7.99
CA GLN A 251 6.64 22.11 8.10
C GLN A 251 5.97 22.08 6.72
N GLU A 252 6.58 22.73 5.74
CA GLU A 252 6.10 22.68 4.36
C GLU A 252 6.13 21.26 3.81
N MET A 253 7.25 20.55 3.95
CA MET A 253 7.35 19.16 3.50
C MET A 253 6.32 18.27 4.19
N PHE A 254 6.08 18.47 5.48
CA PHE A 254 5.04 17.76 6.22
C PHE A 254 3.64 18.05 5.67
N ALA A 255 3.31 19.32 5.43
CA ALA A 255 2.00 19.74 4.92
C ALA A 255 1.76 19.21 3.49
N THR A 256 2.69 19.47 2.57
CA THR A 256 2.58 19.06 1.15
C THR A 256 2.44 17.55 1.02
N THR A 257 3.30 16.77 1.69
CA THR A 257 3.25 15.30 1.58
C THR A 257 2.00 14.69 2.22
N ASN A 258 1.41 15.34 3.22
CA ASN A 258 0.12 14.92 3.77
C ASN A 258 -1.06 15.27 2.87
N GLN A 259 -1.04 16.41 2.16
CA GLN A 259 -2.04 16.71 1.14
C GLN A 259 -1.97 15.72 -0.02
N LEU A 260 -0.78 15.46 -0.55
CA LEU A 260 -0.55 14.43 -1.58
C LEU A 260 -1.10 13.06 -1.13
N THR A 261 -0.83 12.67 0.12
CA THR A 261 -1.35 11.40 0.67
C THR A 261 -2.88 11.37 0.75
N LYS A 262 -3.52 12.49 1.07
CA LYS A 262 -4.98 12.61 1.12
C LYS A 262 -5.56 12.46 -0.29
N SER A 263 -5.02 13.19 -1.27
CA SER A 263 -5.46 13.13 -2.66
C SER A 263 -5.25 11.73 -3.26
N PHE A 264 -4.09 11.10 -3.06
CA PHE A 264 -3.89 9.73 -3.51
C PHE A 264 -4.78 8.71 -2.81
N ASN A 265 -5.18 8.95 -1.56
CA ASN A 265 -6.19 8.10 -0.94
C ASN A 265 -7.56 8.25 -1.62
N LYS A 266 -7.95 9.45 -2.04
CA LYS A 266 -9.17 9.67 -2.82
C LYS A 266 -9.07 9.01 -4.19
N ILE A 267 -7.99 9.24 -4.93
CA ILE A 267 -7.73 8.63 -6.25
C ILE A 267 -7.78 7.10 -6.18
N THR A 268 -7.11 6.48 -5.20
CA THR A 268 -7.17 5.02 -5.03
C THR A 268 -8.58 4.52 -4.79
N ASN A 269 -9.37 5.22 -3.98
CA ASN A 269 -10.77 4.83 -3.76
C ASN A 269 -11.60 4.99 -5.05
N LEU A 270 -11.40 6.07 -5.81
CA LEU A 270 -12.10 6.25 -7.10
C LEU A 270 -11.77 5.13 -8.09
N TYR A 271 -10.51 4.70 -8.18
CA TYR A 271 -10.17 3.52 -8.99
C TYR A 271 -10.76 2.21 -8.43
N GLU A 272 -10.85 2.06 -7.10
CA GLU A 272 -11.56 0.92 -6.48
C GLU A 272 -13.04 0.91 -6.88
N ASP A 273 -13.69 2.08 -6.94
CA ASP A 273 -15.09 2.23 -7.36
C ASP A 273 -15.27 1.89 -8.86
N VAL A 274 -14.35 2.33 -9.73
CA VAL A 274 -14.31 1.93 -11.15
C VAL A 274 -14.20 0.41 -11.31
N ALA A 275 -13.57 -0.31 -10.39
CA ALA A 275 -13.46 -1.77 -10.46
C ALA A 275 -14.74 -2.51 -10.04
N THR A 276 -15.67 -1.80 -9.39
CA THR A 276 -16.95 -2.36 -8.93
C THR A 276 -18.14 -2.04 -9.83
N ASN A 277 -17.99 -1.08 -10.76
CA ASN A 277 -18.97 -0.68 -11.76
C ASN A 277 -18.72 -1.38 -13.10
#